data_AF-A0A6F9AE48-F1
#
_entry.id   AF-A0A6F9AE48-F1
#
_cell.length_a   1.000
_cell.length_b   1.000
_cell.length_c   1.000
_cell.angle_alpha   90.00
_cell.angle_beta   90.00
_cell.angle_gamma   90.00
#
_symmetry.space_group_name_H-M   'P 1'
#
loop_
_entity.id
_entity.type
_entity.pdbx_description
1 polymer ?
#
loop_
_entity_poly.entity_id
_entity_poly.type
_entity_poly.pdbx_seq_one_letter_code
_entity_poly.pdbx_strand_id
1 'polypeptide(L)'
;MQRAAEEMKAYVSPDPQERRKTIREQYMKNIAEQESLGKKLREQQKAVRESHWPNMKQVKMWLDLEQLMACKCGCFLRAQSQASIGQVIQEGGVDRLVL
;
A
#
# COMPACT_ATOMS: atom_id res chain seq x y z
N MET A 1 0.52 17.76 -50.56
CA MET A 1 0.64 19.23 -50.61
C MET A 1 -0.40 19.94 -49.74
N GLN A 2 -1.68 19.57 -49.79
CA GLN A 2 -2.76 20.25 -49.05
C GLN A 2 -2.57 20.30 -47.52
N ARG A 3 -2.23 19.18 -46.87
CA ARG A 3 -1.93 19.13 -45.42
C ARG A 3 -0.78 20.05 -44.99
N ALA A 4 0.25 20.19 -45.82
CA ALA A 4 1.37 21.09 -45.52
C ALA A 4 0.96 22.56 -45.63
N ALA A 5 0.06 22.89 -46.56
CA ALA A 5 -0.49 24.23 -46.69
C ALA A 5 -1.43 24.58 -45.51
N GLU A 6 -2.23 23.62 -45.06
CA GLU A 6 -3.07 23.77 -43.86
C GLU A 6 -2.24 23.97 -42.59
N GLU A 7 -1.16 23.19 -42.42
CA GLU A 7 -0.20 23.36 -41.32
C GLU A 7 0.47 24.73 -41.36
N MET A 8 0.94 25.17 -42.54
CA MET A 8 1.55 26.50 -42.70
C MET A 8 0.56 27.62 -42.38
N LYS A 9 -0.70 27.48 -42.81
CA LYS A 9 -1.79 28.41 -42.52
C LYS A 9 -2.07 28.50 -41.02
N ALA A 10 -2.13 27.37 -40.32
CA ALA A 10 -2.30 27.33 -38.87
C ALA A 10 -1.10 27.95 -38.14
N TYR A 11 0.13 27.69 -38.62
CA TYR A 11 1.37 28.16 -38.01
C TYR A 11 1.54 29.69 -38.06
N VAL A 12 1.17 30.33 -39.17
CA VAL A 12 1.25 31.80 -39.33
C VAL A 12 -0.01 32.52 -38.84
N SER A 13 -1.02 31.79 -38.35
CA SER A 13 -2.28 32.38 -37.90
C SER A 13 -2.04 33.39 -36.75
N PRO A 14 -2.64 34.59 -36.82
CA PRO A 14 -2.57 35.54 -35.70
C PRO A 14 -3.31 35.01 -34.46
N ASP A 15 -4.28 34.10 -34.66
CA ASP A 15 -5.02 33.46 -33.57
C ASP A 15 -4.13 32.43 -32.82
N PRO A 16 -3.86 32.63 -31.52
CA PRO A 16 -3.12 31.67 -30.70
C PRO A 16 -3.82 30.31 -30.52
N GLN A 17 -5.15 30.22 -30.70
CA GLN A 17 -5.88 28.94 -30.65
C GLN A 17 -5.59 28.10 -31.90
N GLU A 18 -5.57 28.72 -33.08
CA GLU A 18 -5.24 28.05 -34.33
C GLU A 18 -3.78 27.57 -34.37
N ARG A 19 -2.84 28.38 -33.88
CA ARG A 19 -1.42 27.96 -33.78
C ARG A 19 -1.21 26.73 -32.91
N ARG A 20 -2.01 26.57 -31.85
CA ARG A 20 -1.95 25.38 -30.98
C ARG A 20 -2.40 24.09 -31.65
N LYS A 21 -3.11 24.16 -32.78
CA LYS A 21 -3.53 22.99 -33.56
C LYS A 21 -2.43 22.50 -34.51
N THR A 22 -1.33 23.25 -34.64
CA THR A 22 -0.20 22.83 -35.48
C THR A 22 0.35 21.50 -34.99
N ILE A 23 0.77 20.69 -35.94
CA ILE A 23 1.42 19.40 -35.69
C ILE A 23 2.64 19.59 -34.78
N ARG A 24 3.40 20.68 -34.97
CA ARG A 24 4.52 21.04 -34.09
C ARG A 24 4.10 21.18 -32.63
N GLU A 25 3.13 22.03 -32.34
CA GLU A 25 2.68 22.28 -30.96
C GLU A 25 2.09 21.02 -30.34
N GLN A 26 1.33 20.24 -31.12
CA GLN A 26 0.79 18.97 -30.65
C GLN A 26 1.89 17.98 -30.29
N TYR A 27 2.95 17.83 -31.11
CA TYR A 27 4.06 16.94 -30.78
C TYR A 27 4.88 17.46 -29.61
N MET A 28 5.12 18.76 -29.50
CA MET A 28 5.81 19.33 -28.34
C MET A 28 5.04 19.05 -27.04
N LYS A 29 3.72 19.18 -27.07
CA LYS A 29 2.85 18.81 -25.94
C LYS A 29 2.97 17.32 -25.62
N ASN A 30 2.86 16.45 -26.62
CA ASN A 30 2.96 15.00 -26.44
C ASN A 30 4.32 14.58 -25.84
N ILE A 31 5.41 15.21 -26.29
CA ILE A 31 6.77 14.97 -25.76
C ILE A 31 6.81 15.34 -24.27
N ALA A 32 6.35 16.53 -23.90
CA ALA A 32 6.35 16.98 -22.51
C ALA A 32 5.48 16.09 -21.61
N GLU A 33 4.32 15.65 -22.10
CA GLU A 33 3.45 14.70 -21.40
C GLU A 33 4.16 13.36 -21.17
N GLN A 34 4.83 12.83 -22.21
CA GLN A 34 5.55 11.57 -22.12
C GLN A 34 6.74 11.63 -21.15
N GLU A 35 7.48 12.74 -21.14
CA GLU A 35 8.56 12.97 -20.17
C GLU A 35 8.03 13.02 -18.73
N SER A 36 6.88 13.69 -18.52
CA SER A 36 6.19 13.72 -17.22
C SER A 36 5.76 12.34 -16.75
N LEU A 37 5.15 11.55 -17.64
CA LEU A 37 4.77 10.16 -17.37
C LEU A 37 6.00 9.31 -17.02
N GLY A 38 7.08 9.45 -17.77
CA GLY A 38 8.33 8.75 -17.49
C GLY A 38 8.91 9.10 -16.12
N LYS A 39 8.83 10.37 -15.70
CA LYS A 39 9.25 10.80 -14.35
C LYS A 39 8.37 10.16 -13.27
N LYS A 40 7.04 10.23 -13.41
CA LYS A 40 6.09 9.63 -12.47
C LYS A 40 6.30 8.12 -12.32
N LEU A 41 6.53 7.41 -13.42
CA LEU A 41 6.77 5.97 -13.38
C LEU A 41 8.05 5.62 -12.61
N ARG A 42 9.13 6.38 -12.80
CA ARG A 42 10.38 6.18 -12.04
C ARG A 42 10.19 6.42 -10.54
N GLU A 43 9.41 7.44 -10.18
CA GLU A 43 9.07 7.73 -8.77
C GLU A 43 8.24 6.61 -8.15
N GLN A 44 7.23 6.09 -8.87
CA GLN A 44 6.42 4.95 -8.43
C GLN A 44 7.26 3.68 -8.24
N GLN A 45 8.14 3.37 -9.20
CA GLN A 45 9.07 2.24 -9.09
C GLN A 45 10.02 2.38 -7.90
N LYS A 46 10.55 3.60 -7.67
CA LYS A 46 11.39 3.89 -6.51
C LYS A 46 10.63 3.66 -5.21
N ALA A 47 9.40 4.18 -5.10
CA ALA A 47 8.56 4.00 -3.91
C ALA A 47 8.27 2.51 -3.63
N VAL A 48 7.96 1.72 -4.66
CA VAL A 48 7.78 0.27 -4.51
C VAL A 48 9.05 -0.40 -4.01
N ARG A 49 10.21 -0.11 -4.64
CA ARG A 49 11.49 -0.71 -4.24
C ARG A 49 11.85 -0.38 -2.79
N GLU A 50 11.64 0.86 -2.37
CA GLU A 50 11.99 1.32 -1.02
C GLU A 50 11.02 0.82 0.05
N SER A 51 9.73 0.67 -0.28
CA SER A 51 8.70 0.21 0.68
C SER A 51 8.56 -1.30 0.77
N HIS A 52 8.93 -2.06 -0.27
CA HIS A 52 8.66 -3.50 -0.33
C HIS A 52 9.23 -4.28 0.86
N TRP A 53 10.53 -4.12 1.13
CA TRP A 53 11.21 -4.89 2.18
C TRP A 53 10.73 -4.49 3.60
N PRO A 54 10.63 -3.19 3.94
CA PRO A 54 10.01 -2.77 5.20
C PRO A 54 8.59 -3.31 5.39
N ASN A 55 7.75 -3.27 4.35
CA ASN A 55 6.38 -3.77 4.41
C ASN A 55 6.35 -5.28 4.66
N MET A 56 7.20 -6.06 3.99
CA MET A 56 7.33 -7.50 4.24
C MET A 56 7.79 -7.81 5.66
N LYS A 57 8.73 -7.02 6.19
CA LYS A 57 9.13 -7.15 7.60
C LYS A 57 7.95 -6.87 8.55
N GLN A 58 7.18 -5.82 8.29
CA GLN A 58 6.00 -5.51 9.11
C GLN A 58 4.96 -6.63 9.06
N VAL A 59 4.67 -7.19 7.88
CA VAL A 59 3.77 -8.35 7.75
C VAL A 59 4.25 -9.52 8.60
N LYS A 60 5.55 -9.85 8.54
CA LYS A 60 6.12 -10.92 9.38
C LYS A 60 5.93 -10.64 10.88
N MET A 61 6.26 -9.43 11.33
CA MET A 61 6.11 -9.04 12.73
C MET A 61 4.66 -9.14 13.21
N TRP A 62 3.69 -8.81 12.36
CA TRP A 62 2.26 -8.96 12.68
C TRP A 62 1.84 -10.41 12.82
N LEU A 63 2.32 -11.29 11.93
CA LEU A 63 2.07 -12.74 12.02
C LEU A 63 2.70 -13.33 13.30
N ASP A 64 3.93 -12.93 13.62
CA ASP A 64 4.60 -13.36 14.85
C ASP A 64 3.80 -12.93 16.10
N LEU A 65 3.27 -11.69 16.11
CA LEU A 65 2.44 -11.18 17.20
C LEU A 65 1.12 -11.97 17.33
N GLU A 66 0.45 -12.25 16.21
CA GLU A 66 -0.79 -13.03 16.20
C GLU A 66 -0.57 -14.43 16.80
N GLN A 67 0.52 -15.10 16.41
CA GLN A 67 0.90 -16.40 16.97
C GLN A 67 1.17 -16.33 18.47
N LEU A 68 1.91 -15.31 18.91
CA LEU A 68 2.19 -15.09 20.33
C LEU A 68 0.90 -14.88 21.13
N MET A 69 -0.04 -14.10 20.61
CA MET A 69 -1.33 -13.86 21.25
C MET A 69 -2.19 -15.12 21.30
N ALA A 70 -2.26 -15.89 20.21
CA ALA A 70 -2.95 -17.17 20.19
C ALA A 70 -2.36 -18.16 21.21
N CYS A 71 -1.03 -18.24 21.29
CA CYS A 71 -0.32 -19.06 22.27
C CYS A 71 -0.62 -18.60 23.70
N LYS A 72 -0.56 -17.29 23.97
CA LYS A 72 -0.89 -16.70 25.28
C LYS A 72 -2.32 -17.03 25.70
N CYS A 73 -3.29 -16.87 24.81
CA CYS A 73 -4.69 -17.25 25.07
C CYS A 73 -4.82 -18.74 25.37
N GLY A 74 -4.19 -19.61 24.56
CA GLY A 74 -4.21 -21.05 24.79
C GLY A 74 -3.56 -21.46 26.12
N CYS A 75 -2.44 -20.85 26.49
CA CYS A 75 -1.80 -21.05 27.79
C CYS A 75 -2.67 -20.57 28.94
N PHE A 76 -3.31 -19.40 28.82
CA PHE A 76 -4.22 -18.88 29.83
C PHE A 76 -5.42 -19.80 30.05
N LEU A 77 -6.05 -20.28 28.96
CA LEU A 77 -7.16 -21.23 29.05
C LEU A 77 -6.74 -22.56 29.68
N ARG A 78 -5.58 -23.11 29.29
CA ARG A 78 -5.04 -24.33 29.91
C ARG A 78 -4.76 -24.13 31.39
N ALA A 79 -4.13 -23.02 31.76
CA ALA A 79 -3.88 -22.67 33.16
C ALA A 79 -5.19 -22.51 33.95
N GLN A 80 -6.23 -21.93 33.35
CA GLN A 80 -7.56 -21.85 33.97
C GLN A 80 -8.18 -23.24 34.16
N SER A 81 -8.11 -24.12 33.15
CA SER A 81 -8.62 -25.49 33.26
C SER A 81 -7.86 -26.37 34.26
N GLN A 82 -6.55 -26.14 34.42
CA GLN A 82 -5.73 -26.83 35.41
C GLN A 82 -5.89 -26.21 36.80
N ALA A 83 -6.17 -24.91 36.91
CA ALA A 83 -6.56 -24.31 38.17
C ALA A 83 -7.92 -24.85 38.65
N SER A 84 -8.89 -25.11 37.76
CA SER A 84 -10.15 -25.74 38.15
C SER A 84 -10.06 -27.25 38.45
N ILE A 85 -8.99 -27.94 38.02
CA ILE A 85 -8.65 -29.30 38.47
C ILE A 85 -7.60 -29.18 39.59
N GLY A 86 -8.07 -28.98 40.83
CA GLY A 86 -7.19 -28.93 42.01
C GLY A 86 -7.17 -27.60 42.78
N GLN A 87 -8.10 -26.68 42.54
CA GLN A 87 -8.29 -25.54 43.43
C GLN A 87 -8.96 -25.96 44.75
N VAL A 88 -8.17 -25.96 45.82
CA VAL A 88 -8.68 -25.85 47.19
C VAL A 88 -9.22 -24.42 47.34
N ILE A 89 -10.55 -24.28 47.31
CA ILE A 89 -11.22 -23.03 47.66
C ILE A 89 -11.16 -22.91 49.17
N GLN A 90 -10.32 -22.00 49.67
CA GLN A 90 -10.24 -21.67 51.07
C GLN A 90 -11.32 -20.62 51.42
N GLU A 91 -12.59 -21.03 51.42
CA GLU A 91 -13.65 -20.28 52.11
C GLU A 91 -14.00 -21.03 53.41
N GLY A 92 -13.69 -20.42 54.56
CA GLY A 92 -14.26 -20.85 55.84
C GLY A 92 -13.66 -22.12 56.48
N GLY A 93 -12.44 -22.52 56.14
CA GLY A 93 -11.68 -23.49 56.94
C GLY A 93 -12.14 -24.95 56.85
N VAL A 94 -12.72 -25.39 55.73
CA VAL A 94 -12.92 -26.82 55.45
C VAL A 94 -12.49 -27.13 54.02
N ASP A 95 -11.33 -27.78 53.88
CA ASP A 95 -10.83 -28.23 52.59
C ASP A 95 -11.73 -29.33 52.03
N ARG A 96 -12.25 -29.15 50.81
CA ARG A 96 -12.84 -30.23 50.03
C ARG A 96 -12.16 -30.32 48.67
N LEU A 97 -11.70 -31.52 48.36
CA LEU A 97 -11.22 -31.90 47.04
C LEU A 97 -12.43 -32.13 46.12
N VAL A 98 -12.46 -31.49 44.96
CA VAL A 98 -13.38 -31.83 43.88
C VAL A 98 -12.63 -32.74 42.91
N LEU A 99 -13.15 -33.96 42.73
CA LEU A 99 -12.66 -34.96 41.77
C LEU A 99 -13.33 -34.78 40.41
#